data_AF-A0A3M2VQ73-F1
#
_entry.id   AF-A0A3M2VQ73-F1
#
_cell.length_a   1.000
_cell.length_b   1.000
_cell.length_c   1.000
_cell.angle_alpha   90.00
_cell.angle_beta   90.00
_cell.angle_gamma   90.00
#
_symmetry.space_group_name_H-M   'P 1'
#
loop_
_entity.id
_entity.type
_entity.pdbx_description
1 polymer ?
#
loop_
_entity_poly.entity_id
_entity_poly.type
_entity_poly.pdbx_seq_one_letter_code
_entity_poly.pdbx_strand_id
1 'polypeptide(L)'
;IVDGWQQEQTENWLDFGNPWEFERPEVVYSIGFSGSVDTVVTEAGESRQVWRPGETVRAIAYDTPVVGWRGKSVNTLRLWRARAVEDLHLERFNAGDHFGAVAEVVRAESISRVLYPNDATEAGQELRLRQEYFFVSASLQDLLRRHLNQHATLTDLADHAAIQMNDTHPSIAVAELMRQLIDNHNIAWDTAWKITVGTLGYTNHTLLPEALETWSVGLMERMLPRHMQIIYLINAQHIDTLRAKGVDDVNVLRAVSLIEEDNGRRVRMGNLAFLGSHSVNGVSALHTQLMRKTVFAELHKIYPDRINNKTNGITFRRWLFQANPKLTEMLVESLGEDV
;
A
#
# COMPACT_ATOMS: atom_id res chain seq x y z
N ILE A 1 -16.72 -21.61 19.13
CA ILE A 1 -17.98 -22.17 18.61
C ILE A 1 -18.97 -22.22 19.75
N VAL A 2 -20.09 -21.50 19.62
CA VAL A 2 -21.17 -21.46 20.62
C VAL A 2 -22.44 -21.87 19.92
N ASP A 3 -23.12 -22.89 20.43
CA ASP A 3 -24.36 -23.47 19.85
C ASP A 3 -24.26 -23.83 18.36
N GLY A 4 -23.08 -24.27 17.92
CA GLY A 4 -22.81 -24.63 16.52
C GLY A 4 -22.46 -23.45 15.60
N TRP A 5 -22.43 -22.22 16.13
CA TRP A 5 -22.11 -21.01 15.37
C TRP A 5 -20.71 -20.48 15.68
N GLN A 6 -20.11 -19.84 14.68
CA GLN A 6 -18.92 -19.01 14.88
C GLN A 6 -19.30 -17.79 15.73
N GLN A 7 -18.40 -17.41 16.62
CA GLN A 7 -18.49 -16.17 17.39
C GLN A 7 -17.11 -15.52 17.38
N GLU A 8 -17.03 -14.28 16.90
CA GLU A 8 -15.80 -13.52 16.85
C GLU A 8 -15.39 -13.03 18.24
N GLN A 9 -14.11 -13.15 18.57
CA GLN A 9 -13.50 -12.61 19.77
C GLN A 9 -12.20 -11.90 19.40
N THR A 10 -11.81 -10.92 20.21
CA THR A 10 -10.55 -10.20 19.99
C THR A 10 -9.36 -11.09 20.33
N GLU A 11 -8.42 -11.21 19.40
CA GLU A 11 -7.12 -11.83 19.65
C GLU A 11 -6.30 -10.98 20.61
N ASN A 12 -5.66 -11.62 21.59
CA ASN A 12 -4.94 -10.95 22.67
C ASN A 12 -3.45 -11.34 22.73
N TRP A 13 -2.91 -11.76 21.59
CA TRP A 13 -1.55 -12.28 21.43
C TRP A 13 -0.42 -11.31 21.84
N LEU A 14 -0.71 -10.03 22.03
CA LEU A 14 0.23 -8.98 22.47
C LEU A 14 0.05 -8.54 23.95
N ASP A 15 -0.89 -9.12 24.71
CA ASP A 15 -1.16 -8.72 26.09
C ASP A 15 0.08 -8.79 27.00
N PHE A 16 0.98 -9.73 26.71
CA PHE A 16 2.22 -9.94 27.46
C PHE A 16 3.48 -9.58 26.63
N GLY A 17 3.29 -8.75 25.61
CA GLY A 17 4.32 -8.41 24.62
C GLY A 17 4.60 -9.56 23.65
N ASN A 18 5.55 -9.34 22.75
CA ASN A 18 5.98 -10.32 21.75
C ASN A 18 7.52 -10.46 21.82
N PRO A 19 8.06 -11.62 22.22
CA PRO A 19 9.50 -11.78 22.40
C PRO A 19 10.30 -11.76 21.09
N TRP A 20 9.61 -11.79 19.93
CA TRP A 20 10.24 -11.80 18.61
C TRP A 20 10.34 -10.41 17.98
N GLU A 21 9.69 -9.39 18.54
CA GLU A 21 9.69 -8.05 17.97
C GLU A 21 10.69 -7.13 18.67
N PHE A 22 11.31 -6.26 17.87
CA PHE A 22 12.19 -5.21 18.32
C PHE A 22 11.55 -3.88 17.98
N GLU A 23 11.08 -3.15 18.98
CA GLU A 23 10.66 -1.77 18.81
C GLU A 23 11.85 -0.92 18.34
N ARG A 24 11.63 -0.07 17.33
CA ARG A 24 12.61 0.87 16.79
C ARG A 24 12.14 2.31 17.07
N PRO A 25 12.26 2.80 18.32
CA PRO A 25 11.78 4.14 18.69
C PRO A 25 12.48 5.27 17.91
N GLU A 26 13.64 5.01 17.31
CA GLU A 26 14.38 5.90 16.43
C GLU A 26 13.85 5.94 14.98
N VAL A 27 12.93 5.04 14.63
CA VAL A 27 12.30 4.97 13.31
C VAL A 27 10.82 5.32 13.43
N VAL A 28 10.56 6.63 13.36
CA VAL A 28 9.22 7.22 13.48
C VAL A 28 8.96 8.14 12.30
N TYR A 29 7.80 7.98 11.67
CA TYR A 29 7.35 8.83 10.57
C TYR A 29 6.02 9.49 10.88
N SER A 30 5.87 10.75 10.48
CA SER A 30 4.61 11.47 10.56
C SER A 30 3.76 11.16 9.33
N ILE A 31 2.53 10.72 9.55
CA ILE A 31 1.57 10.40 8.49
C ILE A 31 0.38 11.35 8.60
N GLY A 32 0.16 12.13 7.55
CA GLY A 32 -0.93 13.10 7.48
C GLY A 32 -2.24 12.49 6.99
N PHE A 33 -3.36 13.03 7.43
CA PHE A 33 -4.68 12.77 6.85
C PHE A 33 -5.46 14.07 6.69
N SER A 34 -6.37 14.08 5.72
CA SER A 34 -7.29 15.17 5.43
C SER A 34 -6.58 16.52 5.21
N GLY A 35 -7.23 17.63 5.52
CA GLY A 35 -6.68 18.97 5.39
C GLY A 35 -6.83 19.56 3.99
N SER A 36 -5.89 20.43 3.59
CA SER A 36 -5.99 21.21 2.34
C SER A 36 -4.68 21.21 1.56
N VAL A 37 -4.76 21.49 0.28
CA VAL A 37 -3.59 21.72 -0.58
C VAL A 37 -3.56 23.17 -0.99
N ASP A 38 -2.48 23.86 -0.63
CA ASP A 38 -2.26 25.24 -1.01
C ASP A 38 -1.31 25.32 -2.22
N THR A 39 -1.57 26.25 -3.12
CA THR A 39 -0.60 26.63 -4.15
C THR A 39 0.29 27.73 -3.60
N VAL A 40 1.59 27.45 -3.46
CA VAL A 40 2.60 28.40 -3.01
C VAL A 40 3.49 28.75 -4.19
N VAL A 41 3.71 30.05 -4.41
CA VAL A 41 4.69 30.52 -5.40
C VAL A 41 6.04 30.65 -4.71
N THR A 42 7.05 29.97 -5.23
CA THR A 42 8.43 30.03 -4.73
C THR A 42 9.06 31.38 -5.07
N GLU A 43 10.19 31.70 -4.44
CA GLU A 43 10.96 32.91 -4.76
C GLU A 43 11.43 32.94 -6.23
N ALA A 44 11.56 31.77 -6.87
CA ALA A 44 11.88 31.63 -8.29
C ALA A 44 10.67 31.83 -9.23
N GLY A 45 9.47 32.08 -8.70
CA GLY A 45 8.23 32.26 -9.48
C GLY A 45 7.53 30.94 -9.85
N GLU A 46 8.07 29.79 -9.44
CA GLU A 46 7.46 28.49 -9.71
C GLU A 46 6.32 28.20 -8.73
N SER A 47 5.20 27.67 -9.23
CA SER A 47 4.07 27.25 -8.39
C SER A 47 4.27 25.82 -7.87
N ARG A 48 4.20 25.64 -6.56
CA ARG A 48 4.28 24.34 -5.88
C ARG A 48 3.02 24.07 -5.07
N GLN A 49 2.60 22.81 -5.07
CA GLN A 49 1.51 22.35 -4.22
C GLN A 49 2.07 21.96 -2.86
N VAL A 50 1.45 22.45 -1.78
CA VAL A 50 1.82 22.13 -0.40
C VAL A 50 0.61 21.55 0.32
N TRP A 51 0.70 20.28 0.69
CA TRP A 51 -0.34 19.64 1.49
C TRP A 51 -0.16 19.99 2.96
N ARG A 52 -1.22 20.52 3.58
CA ARG A 52 -1.32 20.75 5.02
C ARG A 52 -2.32 19.75 5.59
N PRO A 53 -1.85 18.65 6.22
CA PRO A 53 -2.73 17.66 6.82
C PRO A 53 -3.61 18.29 7.90
N GLY A 54 -4.87 17.86 7.97
CA GLY A 54 -5.80 18.25 9.04
C GLY A 54 -5.59 17.43 10.31
N GLU A 55 -4.98 16.26 10.17
CA GLU A 55 -4.61 15.35 11.25
C GLU A 55 -3.24 14.76 10.95
N THR A 56 -2.47 14.45 11.99
CA THR A 56 -1.18 13.73 11.86
C THR A 56 -1.10 12.63 12.90
N VAL A 57 -0.66 11.45 12.49
CA VAL A 57 -0.34 10.31 13.37
C VAL A 57 1.13 9.93 13.23
N ARG A 58 1.69 9.26 14.23
CA ARG A 58 3.04 8.70 14.19
C ARG A 58 2.99 7.22 13.82
N ALA A 59 3.83 6.82 12.87
CA ALA A 59 4.10 5.43 12.54
C ALA A 59 5.42 5.00 13.20
N ILE A 60 5.36 4.06 14.14
CA ILE A 60 6.53 3.52 14.85
C ILE A 60 6.86 2.13 14.30
N ALA A 61 8.12 1.88 13.97
CA ALA A 61 8.55 0.60 13.43
C ALA A 61 8.77 -0.46 14.53
N TYR A 62 8.36 -1.68 14.21
CA TYR A 62 8.63 -2.89 14.97
C TYR A 62 9.22 -3.94 14.02
N ASP A 63 10.43 -4.41 14.30
CA ASP A 63 11.15 -5.35 13.45
C ASP A 63 11.01 -6.77 13.99
N THR A 64 10.65 -7.72 13.13
CA THR A 64 10.70 -9.17 13.42
C THR A 64 11.70 -9.85 12.49
N PRO A 65 12.70 -10.60 13.02
CA PRO A 65 13.67 -11.28 12.19
C PRO A 65 13.03 -12.49 11.48
N VAL A 66 13.21 -12.56 10.17
CA VAL A 66 12.80 -13.69 9.32
C VAL A 66 14.04 -14.47 8.94
N VAL A 67 14.25 -15.59 9.63
CA VAL A 67 15.46 -16.41 9.50
C VAL A 67 15.35 -17.35 8.30
N GLY A 68 16.35 -17.30 7.43
CA GLY A 68 16.51 -18.19 6.28
C GLY A 68 16.84 -19.62 6.70
N TRP A 69 16.64 -20.56 5.78
CA TRP A 69 16.90 -21.98 6.04
C TRP A 69 18.35 -22.21 6.50
N ARG A 70 18.51 -22.95 7.61
CA ARG A 70 19.81 -23.21 8.25
C ARG A 70 20.60 -21.94 8.60
N GLY A 71 19.92 -20.82 8.87
CA GLY A 71 20.56 -19.57 9.30
C GLY A 71 21.40 -18.86 8.22
N LYS A 72 21.22 -19.20 6.94
CA LYS A 72 22.02 -18.63 5.83
C LYS A 72 21.87 -17.12 5.67
N SER A 73 20.73 -16.57 6.08
CA SER A 73 20.45 -15.13 6.05
C SER A 73 19.38 -14.79 7.08
N VAL A 74 19.32 -13.52 7.47
CA VAL A 74 18.24 -12.98 8.28
C VAL A 74 17.73 -11.74 7.58
N ASN A 75 16.45 -11.77 7.19
CA ASN A 75 15.74 -10.60 6.69
C ASN A 75 14.88 -10.00 7.80
N THR A 76 14.35 -8.80 7.56
CA THR A 76 13.48 -8.11 8.52
C THR A 76 12.06 -8.02 7.98
N LEU A 77 11.09 -8.46 8.77
CA LEU A 77 9.70 -8.06 8.62
C LEU A 77 9.46 -6.83 9.50
N ARG A 78 9.27 -5.67 8.87
CA ARG A 78 8.94 -4.43 9.59
C ARG A 78 7.42 -4.24 9.62
N LEU A 79 6.89 -4.05 10.82
CA LEU A 79 5.50 -3.74 11.12
C LEU A 79 5.40 -2.30 11.61
N TRP A 80 4.25 -1.66 11.39
CA TRP A 80 4.01 -0.27 11.78
C TRP A 80 2.90 -0.20 12.83
N ARG A 81 3.19 0.46 13.94
CA ARG A 81 2.21 0.78 14.98
C ARG A 81 1.81 2.24 14.88
N ALA A 82 0.51 2.52 14.82
CA ALA A 82 0.00 3.88 14.83
C ALA A 82 -0.07 4.42 16.27
N ARG A 83 0.41 5.65 16.47
CA ARG A 83 0.33 6.39 17.73
C ARG A 83 -0.15 7.81 17.48
N ALA A 84 -0.89 8.38 18.42
CA ALA A 84 -1.16 9.81 18.41
C ALA A 84 0.13 10.62 18.61
N VAL A 85 0.12 11.89 18.19
CA VAL A 85 1.23 12.82 18.43
C VAL A 85 1.34 13.14 19.92
N GLU A 86 0.18 13.38 20.56
CA GLU A 86 0.05 13.62 21.99
C GLU A 86 -0.78 12.49 22.63
N ASP A 87 -0.32 12.00 23.79
CA ASP A 87 -0.95 10.88 24.48
C ASP A 87 -2.13 11.32 25.39
N LEU A 88 -2.25 12.62 25.68
CA LEU A 88 -3.32 13.16 26.53
C LEU A 88 -3.47 14.68 26.37
N HIS A 89 -4.70 15.15 26.09
CA HIS A 89 -5.03 16.58 26.14
C HIS A 89 -5.32 17.02 27.58
N LEU A 90 -4.28 17.52 28.27
CA LEU A 90 -4.35 17.87 29.70
C LEU A 90 -5.42 18.92 30.01
N GLU A 91 -5.67 19.88 29.13
CA GLU A 91 -6.69 20.91 29.33
C GLU A 91 -8.10 20.30 29.39
N ARG A 92 -8.44 19.40 28.45
CA ARG A 92 -9.72 18.67 28.45
C ARG A 92 -9.85 17.76 29.66
N PHE A 93 -8.76 17.08 30.02
CA PHE A 93 -8.73 16.21 31.18
C PHE A 93 -9.01 16.98 32.48
N ASN A 94 -8.33 18.11 32.67
CA ASN A 94 -8.51 18.97 33.85
C ASN A 94 -9.89 19.65 33.87
N ALA A 95 -10.52 19.83 32.71
CA ALA A 95 -11.91 20.30 32.60
C ALA A 95 -12.97 19.21 32.88
N GLY A 96 -12.56 17.97 33.15
CA GLY A 96 -13.44 16.83 33.43
C GLY A 96 -13.91 16.06 32.19
N ASP A 97 -13.50 16.47 30.99
CA ASP A 97 -13.76 15.74 29.74
C ASP A 97 -12.69 14.65 29.51
N HIS A 98 -12.75 13.60 30.32
CA HIS A 98 -11.78 12.50 30.26
C HIS A 98 -11.84 11.72 28.94
N PHE A 99 -13.03 11.62 28.31
CA PHE A 99 -13.19 10.94 27.03
C PHE A 99 -12.60 11.76 25.87
N GLY A 100 -12.95 13.05 25.79
CA GLY A 100 -12.40 13.94 24.77
C GLY A 100 -10.90 14.18 24.93
N ALA A 101 -10.34 13.96 26.13
CA ALA A 101 -8.91 14.03 26.39
C ALA A 101 -8.08 12.92 25.72
N VAL A 102 -8.70 11.77 25.42
CA VAL A 102 -8.03 10.59 24.82
C VAL A 102 -8.59 10.19 23.46
N ALA A 103 -9.59 10.91 22.95
CA ALA A 103 -10.28 10.57 21.69
C ALA A 103 -9.31 10.45 20.49
N GLU A 104 -8.32 11.33 20.40
CA GLU A 104 -7.31 11.30 19.33
C GLU A 104 -6.38 10.08 19.44
N VAL A 105 -6.05 9.66 20.65
CA VAL A 105 -5.29 8.42 20.91
C VAL A 105 -6.06 7.22 20.37
N VAL A 106 -7.34 7.12 20.72
CA VAL A 106 -8.20 6.02 20.26
C VAL A 106 -8.30 5.98 18.73
N ARG A 107 -8.49 7.15 18.09
CA ARG A 107 -8.59 7.28 16.62
C ARG A 107 -7.27 6.97 15.91
N ALA A 108 -6.13 7.36 16.47
CA ALA A 108 -4.83 7.03 15.91
C ALA A 108 -4.55 5.53 16.03
N GLU A 109 -4.75 4.95 17.21
CA GLU A 109 -4.47 3.54 17.46
C GLU A 109 -5.41 2.59 16.71
N SER A 110 -6.65 2.99 16.41
CA SER A 110 -7.60 2.15 15.67
C SER A 110 -7.07 1.73 14.30
N ILE A 111 -6.15 2.50 13.70
CA ILE A 111 -5.48 2.16 12.44
C ILE A 111 -4.79 0.79 12.53
N SER A 112 -4.10 0.47 13.63
CA SER A 112 -3.36 -0.79 13.76
C SER A 112 -4.02 -1.79 14.72
N ARG A 113 -5.32 -1.69 14.99
CA ARG A 113 -6.03 -2.57 15.96
C ARG A 113 -6.61 -3.84 15.35
N VAL A 114 -7.27 -3.76 14.20
CA VAL A 114 -8.01 -4.89 13.60
C VAL A 114 -7.67 -4.99 12.12
N LEU A 115 -7.48 -6.21 11.63
CA LEU A 115 -7.28 -6.51 10.21
C LEU A 115 -8.64 -6.57 9.50
N TYR A 116 -8.76 -5.93 8.34
CA TYR A 116 -10.00 -5.85 7.54
C TYR A 116 -11.24 -5.43 8.36
N PRO A 117 -11.26 -4.19 8.89
CA PRO A 117 -12.45 -3.68 9.55
C PRO A 117 -13.62 -3.67 8.57
N ASN A 118 -14.84 -3.89 9.08
CA ASN A 118 -16.05 -3.87 8.28
C ASN A 118 -16.22 -2.50 7.59
N ASP A 119 -16.28 -2.51 6.26
CA ASP A 119 -16.35 -1.34 5.37
C ASP A 119 -17.73 -1.15 4.72
N ALA A 120 -18.77 -1.76 5.29
CA ALA A 120 -20.16 -1.53 4.86
C ALA A 120 -20.66 -0.10 5.17
N THR A 121 -19.94 0.63 6.03
CA THR A 121 -20.25 2.01 6.42
C THR A 121 -19.17 2.97 5.93
N GLU A 122 -19.51 4.25 5.77
CA GLU A 122 -18.53 5.30 5.39
C GLU A 122 -17.37 5.39 6.38
N ALA A 123 -17.63 5.26 7.68
CA ALA A 123 -16.59 5.24 8.71
C ALA A 123 -15.67 4.01 8.58
N GLY A 124 -16.22 2.85 8.22
CA GLY A 124 -15.45 1.64 7.93
C GLY A 124 -14.55 1.79 6.70
N GLN A 125 -15.09 2.37 5.62
CA GLN A 125 -14.34 2.71 4.41
C GLN A 125 -13.21 3.70 4.71
N GLU A 126 -13.48 4.74 5.48
CA GLU A 126 -12.45 5.69 5.92
C GLU A 126 -11.35 5.00 6.73
N LEU A 127 -11.72 4.14 7.68
CA LEU A 127 -10.73 3.42 8.49
C LEU A 127 -9.85 2.51 7.61
N ARG A 128 -10.43 1.75 6.68
CA ARG A 128 -9.66 0.88 5.77
C ARG A 128 -8.70 1.69 4.88
N LEU A 129 -9.16 2.79 4.28
CA LEU A 129 -8.28 3.68 3.51
C LEU A 129 -7.17 4.29 4.38
N ARG A 130 -7.46 4.62 5.65
CA ARG A 130 -6.44 5.09 6.61
C ARG A 130 -5.38 4.03 6.87
N GLN A 131 -5.77 2.76 7.02
CA GLN A 131 -4.84 1.64 7.23
C GLN A 131 -3.89 1.47 6.05
N GLU A 132 -4.44 1.44 4.84
CA GLU A 132 -3.67 1.27 3.60
C GLU A 132 -2.71 2.42 3.39
N TYR A 133 -3.19 3.67 3.50
CA TYR A 133 -2.35 4.84 3.35
C TYR A 133 -1.28 4.94 4.44
N PHE A 134 -1.63 4.65 5.70
CA PHE A 134 -0.69 4.62 6.81
C PHE A 134 0.47 3.66 6.55
N PHE A 135 0.14 2.43 6.19
CA PHE A 135 1.13 1.40 5.88
C PHE A 135 2.04 1.81 4.72
N VAL A 136 1.45 2.31 3.64
CA VAL A 136 2.18 2.74 2.44
C VAL A 136 3.09 3.93 2.72
N SER A 137 2.58 5.00 3.34
CA SER A 137 3.38 6.21 3.56
C SER A 137 4.52 5.97 4.54
N ALA A 138 4.30 5.24 5.63
CA ALA A 138 5.37 4.88 6.56
C ALA A 138 6.47 4.04 5.88
N SER A 139 6.07 3.04 5.09
CA SER A 139 7.00 2.16 4.39
C SER A 139 7.81 2.88 3.31
N LEU A 140 7.17 3.79 2.55
CA LEU A 140 7.84 4.58 1.52
C LEU A 140 8.80 5.60 2.14
N GLN A 141 8.40 6.31 3.20
CA GLN A 141 9.29 7.23 3.91
C GLN A 141 10.53 6.50 4.44
N ASP A 142 10.37 5.29 4.97
CA ASP A 142 11.50 4.48 5.41
C ASP A 142 12.42 4.02 4.29
N LEU A 143 11.85 3.58 3.17
CA LEU A 143 12.63 3.20 2.00
C LEU A 143 13.45 4.38 1.46
N LEU A 144 12.82 5.54 1.26
CA LEU A 144 13.47 6.72 0.71
C LEU A 144 14.57 7.24 1.63
N ARG A 145 14.33 7.25 2.95
CA ARG A 145 15.37 7.57 3.94
C ARG A 145 16.55 6.60 3.85
N ARG A 146 16.29 5.29 3.81
CA ARG A 146 17.36 4.29 3.70
C ARG A 146 18.15 4.42 2.41
N HIS A 147 17.47 4.71 1.29
CA HIS A 147 18.12 4.95 0.00
C HIS A 147 19.04 6.18 0.06
N LEU A 148 18.56 7.31 0.56
CA LEU A 148 19.36 8.53 0.70
C LEU A 148 20.53 8.41 1.70
N ASN A 149 20.48 7.45 2.61
CA ASN A 149 21.63 7.14 3.48
C ASN A 149 22.73 6.36 2.74
N GLN A 150 22.42 5.73 1.61
CA GLN A 150 23.32 4.86 0.85
C GLN A 150 23.70 5.46 -0.52
N HIS A 151 22.86 6.33 -1.06
CA HIS A 151 22.95 6.91 -2.39
C HIS A 151 22.77 8.44 -2.33
N ALA A 152 23.34 9.16 -3.30
CA ALA A 152 23.34 10.62 -3.29
C ALA A 152 22.00 11.25 -3.69
N THR A 153 21.22 10.56 -4.52
CA THR A 153 19.94 11.06 -5.06
C THR A 153 18.88 9.97 -5.03
N LEU A 154 17.63 10.34 -5.32
CA LEU A 154 16.53 9.39 -5.52
C LEU A 154 16.31 9.05 -7.00
N THR A 155 17.11 9.61 -7.90
CA THR A 155 16.92 9.43 -9.34
C THR A 155 17.29 8.03 -9.83
N ASP A 156 18.13 7.32 -9.07
CA ASP A 156 18.55 5.94 -9.27
C ASP A 156 17.78 4.94 -8.37
N LEU A 157 16.69 5.37 -7.73
CA LEU A 157 15.92 4.52 -6.80
C LEU A 157 15.49 3.19 -7.44
N ALA A 158 15.03 3.23 -8.69
CA ALA A 158 14.56 2.05 -9.42
C ALA A 158 15.68 1.03 -9.72
N ASP A 159 16.95 1.44 -9.69
CA ASP A 159 18.10 0.56 -9.91
C ASP A 159 18.47 -0.22 -8.63
N HIS A 160 18.01 0.25 -7.47
CA HIS A 160 18.42 -0.25 -6.15
C HIS A 160 17.26 -0.78 -5.30
N ALA A 161 16.02 -0.38 -5.60
CA ALA A 161 14.85 -0.78 -4.86
C ALA A 161 13.73 -1.28 -5.78
N ALA A 162 13.05 -2.34 -5.34
CA ALA A 162 11.82 -2.83 -5.94
C ALA A 162 10.75 -2.95 -4.85
N ILE A 163 9.55 -2.47 -5.15
CA ILE A 163 8.40 -2.54 -4.25
C ILE A 163 7.33 -3.39 -4.93
N GLN A 164 6.95 -4.49 -4.28
CA GLN A 164 5.86 -5.33 -4.77
C GLN A 164 4.56 -5.00 -4.04
N MET A 165 3.59 -4.46 -4.78
CA MET A 165 2.21 -4.31 -4.34
C MET A 165 1.52 -5.68 -4.41
N ASN A 166 1.11 -6.19 -3.26
CA ASN A 166 0.40 -7.47 -3.16
C ASN A 166 -1.10 -7.20 -3.04
N ASP A 167 -1.83 -7.49 -4.11
CA ASP A 167 -3.20 -7.06 -4.35
C ASP A 167 -3.34 -5.52 -4.39
N THR A 168 -4.57 -5.01 -4.36
CA THR A 168 -4.88 -3.59 -4.53
C THR A 168 -4.71 -2.73 -3.28
N HIS A 169 -4.61 -3.31 -2.08
CA HIS A 169 -4.49 -2.56 -0.82
C HIS A 169 -3.34 -1.53 -0.81
N PRO A 170 -2.10 -1.85 -1.27
CA PRO A 170 -1.03 -0.87 -1.32
C PRO A 170 -1.01 -0.03 -2.61
N SER A 171 -2.04 -0.07 -3.47
CA SER A 171 -2.05 0.66 -4.76
C SER A 171 -1.86 2.17 -4.61
N ILE A 172 -2.22 2.74 -3.45
CA ILE A 172 -1.97 4.15 -3.15
C ILE A 172 -0.47 4.52 -3.12
N ALA A 173 0.43 3.52 -3.09
CA ALA A 173 1.87 3.70 -3.22
C ALA A 173 2.28 4.42 -4.51
N VAL A 174 1.51 4.25 -5.60
CA VAL A 174 1.75 4.98 -6.85
C VAL A 174 1.65 6.50 -6.61
N ALA A 175 0.57 6.94 -5.97
CA ALA A 175 0.36 8.37 -5.72
C ALA A 175 1.24 8.90 -4.58
N GLU A 176 1.48 8.11 -3.52
CA GLU A 176 2.32 8.53 -2.40
C GLU A 176 3.80 8.63 -2.80
N LEU A 177 4.32 7.70 -3.61
CA LEU A 177 5.71 7.79 -4.08
C LEU A 177 5.88 9.02 -4.98
N MET A 178 4.94 9.27 -5.91
CA MET A 178 4.92 10.51 -6.69
C MET A 178 4.91 11.75 -5.79
N ARG A 179 4.05 11.77 -4.76
CA ARG A 179 3.97 12.89 -3.81
C ARG A 179 5.28 13.11 -3.08
N GLN A 180 5.92 12.05 -2.57
CA GLN A 180 7.20 12.17 -1.88
C GLN A 180 8.29 12.72 -2.82
N LEU A 181 8.42 12.16 -4.02
CA LEU A 181 9.43 12.58 -4.99
C LEU A 181 9.25 14.04 -5.42
N ILE A 182 8.02 14.45 -5.74
CA ILE A 182 7.72 15.81 -6.21
C ILE A 182 7.70 16.79 -5.05
N ASP A 183 6.82 16.55 -4.08
CA ASP A 183 6.50 17.55 -3.07
C ASP A 183 7.56 17.58 -1.97
N ASN A 184 8.26 16.50 -1.64
CA ASN A 184 9.26 16.50 -0.56
C ASN A 184 10.70 16.56 -1.08
N HIS A 185 10.96 16.03 -2.28
CA HIS A 185 12.30 15.95 -2.86
C HIS A 185 12.50 16.80 -4.13
N ASN A 186 11.49 17.60 -4.51
CA ASN A 186 11.57 18.54 -5.63
C ASN A 186 11.97 17.90 -6.98
N ILE A 187 11.55 16.66 -7.22
CA ILE A 187 11.80 15.95 -8.47
C ILE A 187 10.71 16.30 -9.47
N ALA A 188 11.12 16.70 -10.68
CA ALA A 188 10.19 17.02 -11.76
C ALA A 188 9.25 15.84 -12.08
N TRP A 189 7.99 16.17 -12.41
CA TRP A 189 6.91 15.20 -12.62
C TRP A 189 7.30 14.00 -13.50
N ASP A 190 7.85 14.25 -14.69
CA ASP A 190 8.19 13.18 -15.64
C ASP A 190 9.29 12.25 -15.11
N THR A 191 10.24 12.80 -14.36
CA THR A 191 11.31 12.03 -13.71
C THR A 191 10.74 11.22 -12.55
N ALA A 192 9.90 11.84 -11.71
CA ALA A 192 9.23 11.16 -10.60
C ALA A 192 8.35 10.00 -11.10
N TRP A 193 7.65 10.17 -12.22
CA TRP A 193 6.83 9.13 -12.83
C TRP A 193 7.66 7.95 -13.34
N LYS A 194 8.79 8.22 -14.00
CA LYS A 194 9.73 7.17 -14.43
C LYS A 194 10.27 6.38 -13.26
N ILE A 195 10.70 7.06 -12.19
CA ILE A 195 11.16 6.41 -10.95
C ILE A 195 10.05 5.55 -10.35
N THR A 196 8.84 6.11 -10.23
CA THR A 196 7.69 5.42 -9.66
C THR A 196 7.37 4.13 -10.41
N VAL A 197 7.20 4.20 -11.74
CA VAL A 197 6.90 3.03 -12.57
C VAL A 197 8.04 2.00 -12.51
N GLY A 198 9.30 2.46 -12.57
CA GLY A 198 10.48 1.58 -12.48
C GLY A 198 10.63 0.87 -11.15
N THR A 199 10.15 1.48 -10.06
CA THR A 199 10.29 0.93 -8.69
C THR A 199 9.14 -0.03 -8.34
N LEU A 200 7.94 0.17 -8.88
CA LEU A 200 6.73 -0.56 -8.47
C LEU A 200 6.42 -1.76 -9.37
N GLY A 201 6.09 -2.89 -8.75
CA GLY A 201 5.48 -4.08 -9.36
C GLY A 201 4.15 -4.43 -8.69
N TYR A 202 3.24 -5.09 -9.41
CA TYR A 202 1.90 -5.42 -8.91
C TYR A 202 1.55 -6.90 -9.08
N THR A 203 1.20 -7.59 -8.00
CA THR A 203 0.62 -8.93 -8.04
C THR A 203 -0.88 -8.85 -7.83
N ASN A 204 -1.66 -9.38 -8.77
CA ASN A 204 -3.11 -9.50 -8.64
C ASN A 204 -3.49 -10.91 -8.17
N HIS A 205 -4.39 -10.99 -7.19
CA HIS A 205 -4.90 -12.23 -6.61
C HIS A 205 -6.39 -12.49 -6.90
N THR A 206 -7.08 -11.57 -7.60
CA THR A 206 -8.52 -11.65 -7.85
C THR A 206 -8.88 -11.45 -9.31
N LEU A 207 -9.81 -12.28 -9.79
CA LEU A 207 -10.41 -12.16 -11.13
C LEU A 207 -11.83 -11.59 -11.10
N LEU A 208 -12.40 -11.40 -9.92
CA LEU A 208 -13.73 -10.82 -9.75
C LEU A 208 -13.61 -9.29 -9.86
N PRO A 209 -14.17 -8.65 -10.90
CA PRO A 209 -14.08 -7.20 -11.05
C PRO A 209 -14.60 -6.44 -9.82
N GLU A 210 -15.62 -6.96 -9.15
CA GLU A 210 -16.21 -6.40 -7.93
C GLU A 210 -15.29 -6.48 -6.70
N ALA A 211 -14.30 -7.37 -6.73
CA ALA A 211 -13.31 -7.51 -5.67
C ALA A 211 -12.05 -6.65 -5.91
N LEU A 212 -11.93 -6.02 -7.09
CA LEU A 212 -10.91 -4.99 -7.30
C LEU A 212 -11.33 -3.73 -6.56
N GLU A 213 -10.49 -3.32 -5.63
CA GLU A 213 -10.82 -2.22 -4.75
C GLU A 213 -11.06 -0.92 -5.51
N THR A 214 -12.11 -0.22 -5.11
CA THR A 214 -12.43 1.11 -5.59
C THR A 214 -12.82 2.00 -4.43
N TRP A 215 -12.37 3.25 -4.45
CA TRP A 215 -12.71 4.26 -3.44
C TRP A 215 -13.59 5.34 -4.03
N SER A 216 -14.58 5.82 -3.28
CA SER A 216 -15.35 6.99 -3.75
C SER A 216 -14.40 8.18 -3.88
N VAL A 217 -14.56 8.96 -4.95
CA VAL A 217 -13.77 10.17 -5.19
C VAL A 217 -13.91 11.13 -4.00
N GLY A 218 -15.12 11.31 -3.48
CA GLY A 218 -15.36 12.19 -2.33
C GLY A 218 -14.63 11.77 -1.07
N LEU A 219 -14.56 10.47 -0.76
CA LEU A 219 -13.76 9.99 0.38
C LEU A 219 -12.28 10.30 0.17
N MET A 220 -11.74 9.97 -1.00
CA MET A 220 -10.34 10.20 -1.33
C MET A 220 -9.97 11.70 -1.33
N GLU A 221 -10.83 12.58 -1.85
CA GLU A 221 -10.60 14.03 -1.83
C GLU A 221 -10.57 14.59 -0.41
N ARG A 222 -11.46 14.12 0.47
CA ARG A 222 -11.49 14.53 1.88
C ARG A 222 -10.32 13.98 2.70
N MET A 223 -9.88 12.75 2.40
CA MET A 223 -8.86 12.05 3.17
C MET A 223 -7.44 12.31 2.67
N LEU A 224 -7.25 12.37 1.35
CA LEU A 224 -5.97 12.41 0.67
C LEU A 224 -6.04 13.40 -0.53
N PRO A 225 -6.31 14.69 -0.27
CA PRO A 225 -6.57 15.68 -1.32
C PRO A 225 -5.41 15.82 -2.31
N ARG A 226 -4.17 15.75 -1.81
CA ARG A 226 -2.98 15.84 -2.67
C ARG A 226 -2.81 14.61 -3.57
N HIS A 227 -3.08 13.42 -3.04
CA HIS A 227 -3.03 12.18 -3.81
C HIS A 227 -4.08 12.18 -4.90
N MET A 228 -5.27 12.73 -4.64
CA MET A 228 -6.29 12.88 -5.68
C MET A 228 -5.86 13.81 -6.81
N GLN A 229 -5.21 14.94 -6.53
CA GLN A 229 -4.62 15.79 -7.58
C GLN A 229 -3.61 15.02 -8.44
N ILE A 230 -2.76 14.21 -7.81
CA ILE A 230 -1.76 13.38 -8.50
C ILE A 230 -2.46 12.31 -9.35
N ILE A 231 -3.45 11.60 -8.81
CA ILE A 231 -4.22 10.58 -9.52
C ILE A 231 -4.95 11.18 -10.72
N TYR A 232 -5.57 12.35 -10.57
CA TYR A 232 -6.20 13.05 -11.68
C TYR A 232 -5.21 13.43 -12.78
N LEU A 233 -4.02 13.92 -12.43
CA LEU A 233 -3.01 14.27 -13.41
C LEU A 233 -2.44 13.03 -14.12
N ILE A 234 -2.20 11.93 -13.40
CA ILE A 234 -1.84 10.64 -14.00
C ILE A 234 -2.92 10.20 -15.00
N ASN A 235 -4.19 10.27 -14.61
CA ASN A 235 -5.31 9.88 -15.46
C ASN A 235 -5.39 10.74 -16.72
N ALA A 236 -5.32 12.07 -16.58
CA ALA A 236 -5.39 13.01 -17.70
C ALA A 236 -4.27 12.75 -18.71
N GLN A 237 -3.01 12.66 -18.24
CA GLN A 237 -1.86 12.37 -19.10
C GLN A 237 -1.96 11.00 -19.76
N HIS A 238 -2.46 9.99 -19.06
CA HIS A 238 -2.67 8.66 -19.63
C HIS A 238 -3.66 8.72 -20.80
N ILE A 239 -4.83 9.32 -20.60
CA ILE A 239 -5.87 9.44 -21.62
C ILE A 239 -5.40 10.29 -22.80
N ASP A 240 -4.74 11.42 -22.56
CA ASP A 240 -4.23 12.29 -23.62
C ASP A 240 -3.13 11.60 -24.43
N THR A 241 -2.26 10.81 -23.78
CA THR A 241 -1.26 9.98 -24.47
C THR A 241 -1.90 8.93 -25.36
N LEU A 242 -3.02 8.33 -24.94
CA LEU A 242 -3.75 7.35 -25.75
C LEU A 242 -4.41 7.99 -26.97
N ARG A 243 -5.07 9.14 -26.79
CA ARG A 243 -5.64 9.92 -27.90
C ARG A 243 -4.57 10.35 -28.91
N ALA A 244 -3.42 10.81 -28.43
CA ALA A 244 -2.29 11.17 -29.29
C ALA A 244 -1.74 9.98 -30.10
N LYS A 245 -1.98 8.74 -29.64
CA LYS A 245 -1.65 7.49 -30.36
C LYS A 245 -2.79 6.97 -31.24
N GLY A 246 -3.88 7.73 -31.40
CA GLY A 246 -5.04 7.38 -32.21
C GLY A 246 -6.04 6.42 -31.54
N VAL A 247 -5.97 6.26 -30.22
CA VAL A 247 -6.98 5.50 -29.45
C VAL A 247 -8.10 6.45 -29.05
N ASP A 248 -9.11 6.55 -29.93
CA ASP A 248 -10.25 7.46 -29.75
C ASP A 248 -11.56 6.74 -29.36
N ASP A 249 -11.56 5.40 -29.27
CA ASP A 249 -12.72 4.64 -28.81
C ASP A 249 -13.03 4.97 -27.35
N VAL A 250 -14.18 5.63 -27.14
CA VAL A 250 -14.68 6.07 -25.83
C VAL A 250 -14.81 4.91 -24.84
N ASN A 251 -15.20 3.71 -25.30
CA ASN A 251 -15.33 2.55 -24.42
C ASN A 251 -13.96 2.06 -23.94
N VAL A 252 -12.95 2.08 -24.81
CA VAL A 252 -11.58 1.72 -24.44
C VAL A 252 -11.03 2.74 -23.44
N LEU A 253 -11.14 4.04 -23.73
CA LEU A 253 -10.69 5.11 -22.82
C LEU A 253 -11.39 5.04 -21.47
N ARG A 254 -12.69 4.75 -21.45
CA ARG A 254 -13.46 4.52 -20.21
C ARG A 254 -12.94 3.30 -19.44
N ALA A 255 -12.66 2.19 -20.12
CA ALA A 255 -12.19 0.97 -19.47
C ALA A 255 -10.80 1.12 -18.81
N VAL A 256 -9.91 1.95 -19.39
CA VAL A 256 -8.53 2.10 -18.91
C VAL A 256 -8.29 3.33 -18.02
N SER A 257 -9.27 4.23 -17.93
CA SER A 257 -9.22 5.38 -17.00
C SER A 257 -9.02 4.93 -15.54
N LEU A 258 -8.44 5.80 -14.73
CA LEU A 258 -8.33 5.62 -13.27
C LEU A 258 -9.61 6.00 -12.55
N ILE A 259 -10.45 6.83 -13.18
CA ILE A 259 -11.72 7.29 -12.63
C ILE A 259 -12.84 6.56 -13.35
N GLU A 260 -13.65 5.83 -12.59
CA GLU A 260 -14.94 5.33 -13.02
C GLU A 260 -15.97 6.45 -12.83
N GLU A 261 -16.68 6.83 -13.88
CA GLU A 261 -17.69 7.91 -13.83
C GLU A 261 -19.09 7.38 -13.53
N ASP A 262 -19.32 6.07 -13.72
CA ASP A 262 -20.59 5.41 -13.51
C ASP A 262 -20.82 5.10 -12.01
N ASN A 263 -22.07 5.16 -11.54
CA ASN A 263 -22.48 4.80 -10.16
C ASN A 263 -21.75 5.53 -9.01
N GLY A 264 -21.53 6.83 -9.18
CA GLY A 264 -20.94 7.69 -8.15
C GLY A 264 -19.43 7.60 -8.18
N ARG A 265 -18.80 8.55 -8.89
CA ARG A 265 -17.38 8.59 -9.27
C ARG A 265 -16.44 7.87 -8.29
N ARG A 266 -15.68 6.89 -8.81
CA ARG A 266 -14.75 6.07 -8.01
C ARG A 266 -13.35 6.03 -8.60
N VAL A 267 -12.36 5.89 -7.74
CA VAL A 267 -10.96 5.62 -8.11
C VAL A 267 -10.76 4.11 -8.23
N ARG A 268 -10.27 3.64 -9.38
CA ARG A 268 -10.00 2.22 -9.65
C ARG A 268 -8.58 1.84 -9.25
N MET A 269 -8.43 1.22 -8.08
CA MET A 269 -7.10 0.95 -7.49
C MET A 269 -6.31 -0.10 -8.27
N GLY A 270 -7.00 -1.06 -8.92
CA GLY A 270 -6.38 -2.00 -9.85
C GLY A 270 -5.76 -1.32 -11.08
N ASN A 271 -6.47 -0.35 -11.66
CA ASN A 271 -5.95 0.41 -12.81
C ASN A 271 -4.79 1.31 -12.38
N LEU A 272 -4.88 1.93 -11.19
CA LEU A 272 -3.79 2.75 -10.64
C LEU A 272 -2.51 1.92 -10.46
N ALA A 273 -2.60 0.76 -9.82
CA ALA A 273 -1.47 -0.15 -9.67
C ALA A 273 -0.92 -0.63 -11.02
N PHE A 274 -1.78 -0.98 -11.97
CA PHE A 274 -1.35 -1.43 -13.30
C PHE A 274 -0.55 -0.33 -14.03
N LEU A 275 -1.07 0.90 -14.07
CA LEU A 275 -0.42 2.00 -14.77
C LEU A 275 0.87 2.42 -14.09
N GLY A 276 0.87 2.47 -12.76
CA GLY A 276 2.01 2.84 -11.92
C GLY A 276 3.08 1.77 -11.75
N SER A 277 2.96 0.60 -12.38
CA SER A 277 3.93 -0.50 -12.27
C SER A 277 4.60 -0.83 -13.60
N HIS A 278 5.89 -1.21 -13.56
CA HIS A 278 6.60 -1.73 -14.73
C HIS A 278 6.22 -3.19 -15.06
N SER A 279 5.76 -3.95 -14.06
CA SER A 279 5.47 -5.38 -14.17
C SER A 279 4.21 -5.74 -13.37
N VAL A 280 3.32 -6.52 -13.98
CA VAL A 280 2.09 -7.01 -13.35
C VAL A 280 2.04 -8.52 -13.45
N ASN A 281 1.79 -9.24 -12.36
CA ASN A 281 1.73 -10.70 -12.39
C ASN A 281 0.47 -11.32 -11.78
N GLY A 282 0.01 -12.40 -12.40
CA GLY A 282 -0.95 -13.31 -11.78
C GLY A 282 -0.24 -14.44 -11.01
N VAL A 283 -1.04 -15.22 -10.28
CA VAL A 283 -0.56 -16.21 -9.28
C VAL A 283 -0.66 -17.68 -9.72
N SER A 284 -1.16 -17.91 -10.94
CA SER A 284 -1.13 -19.20 -11.63
C SER A 284 -1.27 -18.98 -13.14
N ALA A 285 -0.91 -19.98 -13.95
CA ALA A 285 -0.96 -19.84 -15.41
C ALA A 285 -2.38 -19.54 -15.92
N LEU A 286 -3.38 -20.27 -15.40
CA LEU A 286 -4.79 -20.05 -15.74
C LEU A 286 -5.27 -18.68 -15.25
N HIS A 287 -4.93 -18.31 -14.01
CA HIS A 287 -5.28 -17.00 -13.46
C HIS A 287 -4.72 -15.86 -14.33
N THR A 288 -3.43 -15.93 -14.68
CA THR A 288 -2.77 -14.95 -15.53
C THR A 288 -3.41 -14.86 -16.92
N GLN A 289 -3.81 -16.01 -17.50
CA GLN A 289 -4.51 -16.02 -18.78
C GLN A 289 -5.88 -15.35 -18.70
N LEU A 290 -6.64 -15.61 -17.63
CA LEU A 290 -7.94 -15.00 -17.40
C LEU A 290 -7.79 -13.49 -17.17
N MET A 291 -6.82 -13.07 -16.36
CA MET A 291 -6.52 -11.67 -16.09
C MET A 291 -6.30 -10.85 -17.37
N ARG A 292 -5.58 -11.42 -18.35
CA ARG A 292 -5.37 -10.82 -19.69
C ARG A 292 -6.62 -10.74 -20.55
N LYS A 293 -7.63 -11.57 -20.28
CA LYS A 293 -8.87 -11.70 -21.06
C LYS A 293 -10.07 -11.03 -20.39
N THR A 294 -9.99 -10.73 -19.09
CA THR A 294 -11.09 -10.17 -18.30
C THR A 294 -10.70 -8.84 -17.67
N VAL A 295 -10.28 -8.81 -16.41
CA VAL A 295 -10.13 -7.61 -15.56
C VAL A 295 -9.16 -6.58 -16.12
N PHE A 296 -8.11 -7.00 -16.84
CA PHE A 296 -7.15 -6.10 -17.46
C PHE A 296 -7.10 -6.25 -18.98
N ALA A 297 -8.19 -6.68 -19.63
CA ALA A 297 -8.20 -6.94 -21.07
C ALA A 297 -7.79 -5.72 -21.91
N GLU A 298 -8.41 -4.56 -21.69
CA GLU A 298 -8.09 -3.34 -22.45
C GLU A 298 -6.69 -2.82 -22.12
N LEU A 299 -6.31 -2.83 -20.83
CA LEU A 299 -4.96 -2.46 -20.40
C LEU A 299 -3.89 -3.39 -21.01
N HIS A 300 -4.17 -4.68 -21.16
CA HIS A 300 -3.25 -5.63 -21.78
C HIS A 300 -3.11 -5.42 -23.29
N LYS A 301 -4.20 -5.07 -23.99
CA LYS A 301 -4.11 -4.70 -25.42
C LYS A 301 -3.19 -3.50 -25.65
N ILE A 302 -3.25 -2.51 -24.76
CA ILE A 302 -2.42 -1.30 -24.82
C ILE A 302 -0.97 -1.58 -24.37
N TYR A 303 -0.81 -2.41 -23.33
CA TYR A 303 0.47 -2.73 -22.71
C TYR A 303 0.71 -4.25 -22.70
N PRO A 304 0.99 -4.87 -23.86
CA PRO A 304 1.04 -6.33 -24.01
C PRO A 304 2.13 -6.98 -23.16
N ASP A 305 3.26 -6.32 -22.96
CA ASP A 305 4.43 -6.92 -22.31
C ASP A 305 4.42 -6.78 -20.77
N ARG A 306 3.44 -6.07 -20.18
CA ARG A 306 3.41 -5.84 -18.72
C ARG A 306 2.96 -7.05 -17.91
N ILE A 307 2.07 -7.87 -18.45
CA ILE A 307 1.48 -8.99 -17.70
C ILE A 307 2.34 -10.24 -17.81
N ASN A 308 2.77 -10.80 -16.68
CA ASN A 308 3.49 -12.08 -16.59
C ASN A 308 2.88 -13.01 -15.52
N ASN A 309 3.46 -14.21 -15.36
CA ASN A 309 2.97 -15.23 -14.42
C ASN A 309 4.04 -15.56 -13.36
N LYS A 310 3.64 -15.59 -12.09
CA LYS A 310 4.44 -16.14 -10.98
C LYS A 310 3.55 -17.08 -10.18
N THR A 311 3.66 -18.38 -10.44
CA THR A 311 2.85 -19.38 -9.74
C THR A 311 3.17 -19.39 -8.24
N ASN A 312 2.15 -19.29 -7.39
CA ASN A 312 2.33 -19.33 -5.94
C ASN A 312 3.02 -20.62 -5.48
N GLY A 313 3.70 -20.53 -4.35
CA GLY A 313 4.34 -21.66 -3.69
C GLY A 313 4.23 -21.57 -2.18
N ILE A 314 4.51 -22.68 -1.51
CA ILE A 314 4.56 -22.77 -0.04
C ILE A 314 5.96 -23.13 0.42
N THR A 315 6.32 -22.71 1.63
CA THR A 315 7.61 -23.05 2.21
C THR A 315 7.61 -24.47 2.77
N PHE A 316 8.48 -25.34 2.24
CA PHE A 316 8.63 -26.71 2.77
C PHE A 316 9.12 -26.73 4.23
N ARG A 317 9.77 -25.66 4.71
CA ARG A 317 10.30 -25.61 6.09
C ARG A 317 9.18 -25.66 7.12
N ARG A 318 8.11 -24.88 6.91
CA ARG A 318 6.94 -24.90 7.79
C ARG A 318 5.97 -26.03 7.42
N TRP A 319 5.69 -26.20 6.13
CA TRP A 319 4.62 -27.07 5.66
C TRP A 319 4.99 -28.54 5.46
N LEU A 320 6.28 -28.89 5.56
CA LEU A 320 6.76 -30.28 5.54
C LEU A 320 7.60 -30.56 6.79
N PHE A 321 8.75 -29.91 6.95
CA PHE A 321 9.68 -30.17 8.06
C PHE A 321 9.05 -29.96 9.44
N GLN A 322 8.42 -28.80 9.66
CA GLN A 322 7.79 -28.49 10.94
C GLN A 322 6.43 -29.19 11.11
N ALA A 323 5.61 -29.22 10.07
CA ALA A 323 4.25 -29.77 10.15
C ALA A 323 4.23 -31.31 10.22
N ASN A 324 5.19 -31.99 9.58
CA ASN A 324 5.23 -33.45 9.51
C ASN A 324 6.68 -33.99 9.56
N PRO A 325 7.32 -33.95 10.75
CA PRO A 325 8.71 -34.39 10.91
C PRO A 325 8.92 -35.87 10.55
N LYS A 326 7.97 -36.76 10.88
CA LYS A 326 8.08 -38.19 10.56
C LYS A 326 8.09 -38.49 9.07
N LEU A 327 7.22 -37.81 8.30
CA LEU A 327 7.25 -37.92 6.84
C LEU A 327 8.57 -37.36 6.29
N THR A 328 9.05 -36.26 6.86
CA THR A 328 10.31 -35.65 6.45
C THR A 328 11.49 -36.60 6.67
N GLU A 329 11.58 -37.23 7.85
CA GLU A 329 12.59 -38.25 8.17
C GLU A 329 12.54 -39.42 7.17
N MET A 330 11.35 -39.98 6.91
CA MET A 330 11.18 -41.05 5.94
C MET A 330 11.64 -40.65 4.52
N LEU A 331 11.31 -39.43 4.09
CA LEU A 331 11.73 -38.92 2.78
C LEU A 331 13.25 -38.76 2.72
N VAL A 332 13.88 -38.24 3.77
CA VAL A 332 15.33 -38.10 3.88
C VAL A 332 16.03 -39.46 3.88
N GLU A 333 15.50 -40.45 4.62
CA GLU A 333 16.04 -41.82 4.61
C GLU A 333 15.94 -42.48 3.23
N SER A 334 14.83 -42.22 2.52
CA SER A 334 14.54 -42.86 1.23
C SER A 334 15.23 -42.20 0.04
N LEU A 335 15.41 -40.88 0.08
CA LEU A 335 15.84 -40.06 -1.07
C LEU A 335 17.16 -39.29 -0.81
N GLY A 336 17.63 -39.24 0.44
CA GLY A 336 18.86 -38.56 0.87
C GLY A 336 18.62 -37.23 1.59
N GLU A 337 19.67 -36.68 2.22
CA GLU A 337 19.65 -35.45 3.03
C GLU A 337 19.45 -34.14 2.22
N ASP A 338 19.44 -34.24 0.89
CA ASP A 338 19.23 -33.11 -0.03
C ASP A 338 17.74 -32.78 -0.25
N VAL A 339 16.82 -33.60 0.28
CA VAL A 339 15.38 -33.28 0.42
C VAL A 339 15.19 -32.15 1.43
#